data_AF-A0A1I7U1B2-F1
#
_entry.id   AF-A0A1I7U1B2-F1
#
_cell.length_a   1.000
_cell.length_b   1.000
_cell.length_c   1.000
_cell.angle_alpha   90.00
_cell.angle_beta   90.00
_cell.angle_gamma   90.00
#
_symmetry.space_group_name_H-M   'P 1'
#
loop_
_entity.id
_entity.type
_entity.pdbx_description
1 polymer ?
#
loop_
_entity_poly.entity_id
_entity_poly.type
_entity_poly.pdbx_seq_one_letter_code
_entity_poly.pdbx_strand_id
1 'polypeptide(L)'
;MYVRKDDIELIFERDRFQVRRRKVHPIDPDIYSFFKATEHFMDVFNCGFEMIYLEMKPQITNDQLIMMIDWLNGMKTEIRKVYIEPAPILMLEIFMNRFQRNIESLEVEDDNLNCEYINSNCLNFEIKNSFSSYSVWFNLDFLFSLDCEQIAMYKSNLTAEDLNVFLRNWQEGKTNQKLKQIEILTVGERDMKKVLKDCGGELMDPRTTKLKFGEPDIWIHGGIHIRGNDGRLAVIDNYQFSTGNEKVSEEQVRKYLSARDSEDWLESWFHICFF
;
A
#
# COMPACT_ATOMS: atom_id res chain seq x y z
N MET A 1 12.01 -14.47 7.85
CA MET A 1 10.73 -14.07 8.49
C MET A 1 11.02 -13.73 9.93
N TYR A 2 10.42 -12.69 10.50
CA TYR A 2 10.41 -12.51 11.95
C TYR A 2 9.06 -11.99 12.43
N VAL A 3 8.78 -12.21 13.71
CA VAL A 3 7.57 -11.71 14.37
C VAL A 3 7.95 -10.76 15.50
N ARG A 4 7.22 -9.65 15.65
CA ARG A 4 7.56 -8.58 16.60
C ARG A 4 6.37 -8.18 17.49
N LYS A 5 6.67 -7.90 18.76
CA LYS A 5 5.80 -7.20 19.72
C LYS A 5 6.64 -6.39 20.72
N ASP A 6 6.29 -5.14 20.96
CA ASP A 6 6.84 -4.29 22.05
C ASP A 6 8.38 -4.43 22.20
N ASP A 7 9.10 -4.26 21.08
CA ASP A 7 10.57 -4.37 20.96
C ASP A 7 11.20 -5.76 21.13
N ILE A 8 10.40 -6.82 21.24
CA ILE A 8 10.86 -8.21 21.17
C ILE A 8 10.69 -8.75 19.75
N GLU A 9 11.77 -9.29 19.19
CA GLU A 9 11.83 -9.83 17.84
C GLU A 9 12.22 -11.32 17.86
N LEU A 10 11.37 -12.16 17.27
CA LEU A 10 11.68 -13.56 17.01
C LEU A 10 11.97 -13.74 15.53
N ILE A 11 13.24 -13.86 15.20
CA ILE A 11 13.68 -14.04 13.83
C ILE A 11 13.55 -15.51 13.43
N PHE A 12 13.39 -15.80 12.15
CA PHE A 12 13.64 -17.03 11.41
C PHE A 12 14.57 -16.68 10.25
N GLU A 13 15.82 -17.11 10.40
CA GLU A 13 16.86 -16.99 9.39
C GLU A 13 17.38 -18.38 9.08
N ARG A 14 17.49 -18.69 7.79
CA ARG A 14 18.19 -19.88 7.32
C ARG A 14 19.68 -19.59 7.35
N ASP A 15 20.27 -19.57 8.56
CA ASP A 15 21.73 -19.67 8.85
C ASP A 15 22.13 -19.28 10.31
N ARG A 16 21.25 -19.45 11.30
CA ARG A 16 21.41 -18.83 12.63
C ARG A 16 22.51 -19.35 13.59
N PHE A 17 23.56 -20.01 13.10
CA PHE A 17 24.72 -20.39 13.91
C PHE A 17 26.06 -20.14 13.21
N GLN A 18 26.46 -18.88 13.05
CA GLN A 18 27.87 -18.53 12.83
C GLN A 18 28.35 -17.40 13.75
N VAL A 19 28.32 -17.65 15.06
CA VAL A 19 29.19 -16.91 15.99
C VAL A 19 30.53 -17.63 16.06
N ARG A 20 31.52 -17.10 15.32
CA ARG A 20 32.95 -17.47 15.30
C ARG A 20 33.29 -18.93 14.92
N ARG A 21 33.83 -19.08 13.70
CA ARG A 21 34.64 -20.22 13.20
C ARG A 21 34.36 -21.59 13.85
N ARG A 22 33.38 -22.30 13.32
CA ARG A 22 33.45 -23.76 13.11
C ARG A 22 32.56 -24.10 11.92
N LYS A 23 33.14 -24.74 10.90
CA LYS A 23 32.38 -25.38 9.82
C LYS A 23 31.47 -26.42 10.46
N VAL A 24 30.18 -26.14 10.54
CA VAL A 24 29.14 -27.13 10.81
C VAL A 24 28.45 -27.40 9.47
N HIS A 25 28.19 -28.68 9.18
CA HIS A 25 27.45 -29.10 7.99
C HIS A 25 26.10 -28.38 7.90
N PRO A 26 25.57 -28.16 6.68
CA PRO A 26 24.31 -27.46 6.48
C PRO A 26 23.18 -28.31 7.06
N ILE A 27 22.82 -28.02 8.31
CA ILE A 27 21.55 -28.47 8.87
C ILE A 27 20.55 -27.52 8.26
N ASP A 28 19.73 -28.03 7.36
CA ASP A 28 18.57 -27.30 6.84
C ASP A 28 17.78 -26.81 8.05
N PRO A 29 17.61 -25.50 8.25
CA PRO A 29 16.93 -24.99 9.43
C PRO A 29 15.47 -25.40 9.31
N ASP A 30 15.08 -26.31 10.19
CA ASP A 30 13.75 -26.86 10.26
C ASP A 30 12.75 -25.77 10.66
N ILE A 31 11.89 -25.40 9.73
CA ILE A 31 10.84 -24.40 9.91
C ILE A 31 9.86 -24.78 11.02
N TYR A 32 9.65 -26.09 11.25
CA TYR A 32 8.81 -26.57 12.35
C TYR A 32 9.43 -26.26 13.71
N SER A 33 10.75 -26.29 13.83
CA SER A 33 11.45 -25.91 15.06
C SER A 33 11.22 -24.43 15.38
N PHE A 34 11.12 -23.57 14.36
CA PHE A 34 10.74 -22.17 14.56
C PHE A 34 9.28 -22.01 14.97
N PHE A 35 8.34 -22.74 14.38
CA PHE A 35 6.93 -22.71 14.80
C PHE A 35 6.79 -23.09 16.27
N LYS A 36 7.40 -24.21 16.68
CA LYS A 36 7.40 -24.68 18.08
C LYS A 36 8.03 -23.68 19.04
N ALA A 37 9.16 -23.07 18.66
CA ALA A 37 9.81 -22.07 19.49
C ALA A 37 8.93 -20.82 19.65
N THR A 38 8.25 -20.40 18.58
CA THR A 38 7.36 -19.24 18.61
C THR A 38 6.12 -19.52 19.45
N GLU A 39 5.49 -20.68 19.29
CA GLU A 39 4.36 -21.11 20.13
C GLU A 39 4.75 -21.19 21.60
N HIS A 40 5.89 -21.82 21.91
CA HIS A 40 6.38 -21.91 23.28
C HIS A 40 6.65 -20.53 23.88
N PHE A 41 7.23 -19.61 23.11
CA PHE A 41 7.45 -18.24 23.55
C PHE A 41 6.12 -17.54 23.85
N MET A 42 5.14 -17.64 22.95
CA MET A 42 3.81 -17.06 23.16
C MET A 42 3.13 -17.62 24.42
N ASP A 43 3.26 -18.92 24.68
CA ASP A 43 2.70 -19.59 25.86
C ASP A 43 3.39 -19.14 27.16
N VAL A 44 4.72 -19.10 27.18
CA VAL A 44 5.50 -18.75 28.39
C VAL A 44 5.27 -17.30 28.81
N PHE A 45 5.23 -16.38 27.85
CA PHE A 45 5.06 -14.96 28.10
C PHE A 45 3.60 -14.52 28.08
N ASN A 46 2.66 -15.43 27.79
CA ASN A 46 1.24 -15.16 27.61
C ASN A 46 1.01 -13.96 26.66
N CYS A 47 1.72 -13.95 25.54
CA CYS A 47 1.72 -12.85 24.57
C CYS A 47 1.58 -13.38 23.14
N GLY A 48 0.84 -12.67 22.29
CA GLY A 48 0.88 -12.86 20.83
C GLY A 48 1.77 -11.82 20.16
N PHE A 49 2.10 -12.04 18.88
CA PHE A 49 2.68 -10.99 18.02
C PHE A 49 1.60 -10.33 17.17
N GLU A 50 1.80 -9.06 16.84
CA GLU A 50 0.85 -8.30 16.03
C GLU A 50 1.41 -7.99 14.64
N MET A 51 2.72 -8.15 14.45
CA MET A 51 3.42 -7.82 13.20
C MET A 51 4.20 -9.02 12.69
N ILE A 52 4.11 -9.23 11.38
CA ILE A 52 4.90 -10.19 10.62
C ILE A 52 5.79 -9.42 9.65
N TYR A 53 7.04 -9.80 9.59
CA TYR A 53 7.99 -9.32 8.60
C TYR A 53 8.52 -10.48 7.75
N LEU A 54 8.31 -10.40 6.45
CA LEU A 54 8.69 -11.41 5.47
C LEU A 54 9.81 -10.89 4.58
N GLU A 55 11.04 -11.19 4.97
CA GLU A 55 12.19 -11.10 4.08
C GLU A 55 12.24 -12.32 3.17
N MET A 56 11.92 -12.12 1.89
CA MET A 56 11.86 -13.17 0.86
C MET A 56 13.13 -13.22 0.00
N LYS A 57 14.30 -12.99 0.60
CA LYS A 57 15.61 -13.23 -0.03
C LYS A 57 15.82 -14.75 -0.21
N PRO A 58 16.69 -15.23 -1.14
CA PRO A 58 16.70 -16.60 -1.70
C PRO A 58 17.03 -17.77 -0.74
N GLN A 59 16.79 -17.57 0.55
CA GLN A 59 16.94 -18.53 1.61
C GLN A 59 15.67 -19.37 1.84
N ILE A 60 14.46 -18.85 1.63
CA ILE A 60 13.22 -19.67 1.81
C ILE A 60 12.80 -20.34 0.50
N THR A 61 12.38 -21.60 0.55
CA THR A 61 11.75 -22.27 -0.62
C THR A 61 10.25 -21.95 -0.68
N ASN A 62 9.63 -22.16 -1.84
CA ASN A 62 8.17 -22.02 -1.99
C ASN A 62 7.40 -22.93 -1.02
N ASP A 63 7.86 -24.17 -0.82
CA ASP A 63 7.23 -25.10 0.12
C ASP A 63 7.34 -24.61 1.57
N GLN A 64 8.50 -24.06 1.95
CA GLN A 64 8.69 -23.45 3.27
C GLN A 64 7.77 -22.25 3.46
N LEU A 65 7.65 -21.37 2.46
CA LEU A 65 6.72 -20.24 2.50
C LEU A 65 5.26 -20.70 2.64
N ILE A 66 4.86 -21.71 1.87
CA ILE A 66 3.52 -22.32 1.96
C ILE A 66 3.24 -22.82 3.38
N MET A 67 4.18 -23.55 3.96
CA MET A 67 4.05 -24.06 5.34
C MET A 67 3.96 -22.93 6.37
N MET A 68 4.70 -21.83 6.18
CA MET A 68 4.60 -20.65 7.04
C MET A 68 3.22 -20.02 6.97
N ILE A 69 2.71 -19.78 5.75
CA ILE A 69 1.41 -19.16 5.54
C ILE A 69 0.31 -20.03 6.16
N ASP A 70 0.38 -21.36 6.00
CA ASP A 70 -0.58 -22.28 6.60
C ASP A 70 -0.55 -22.23 8.13
N TRP A 71 0.64 -22.22 8.71
CA TRP A 71 0.81 -22.08 10.16
C TRP A 71 0.23 -20.74 10.64
N LEU A 72 0.56 -19.62 9.97
CA LEU A 72 0.05 -18.28 10.29
C LEU A 72 -1.49 -18.22 10.22
N ASN A 73 -2.07 -18.82 9.18
CA ASN A 73 -3.53 -18.91 9.01
C ASN A 73 -4.19 -19.70 10.17
N GLY A 74 -3.50 -20.72 10.71
CA GLY A 74 -3.99 -21.56 11.81
C GLY A 74 -3.82 -20.97 13.22
N MET A 75 -3.05 -19.89 13.39
CA MET A 75 -2.83 -19.30 14.72
C MET A 75 -4.07 -18.60 15.27
N LYS A 76 -4.21 -18.60 16.60
CA LYS A 76 -5.27 -17.86 17.29
C LYS A 76 -4.98 -16.37 17.45
N THR A 77 -3.71 -15.98 17.38
CA THR A 77 -3.27 -14.59 17.54
C THR A 77 -3.80 -13.70 16.42
N GLU A 78 -4.15 -12.46 16.74
CA GLU A 78 -4.48 -11.44 15.75
C GLU A 78 -3.21 -10.91 15.08
N ILE A 79 -3.14 -11.03 13.76
CA ILE A 79 -2.08 -10.41 12.95
C ILE A 79 -2.62 -9.06 12.51
N ARG A 80 -1.99 -7.97 12.91
CA ARG A 80 -2.37 -6.61 12.54
C ARG A 80 -1.61 -6.12 11.33
N LYS A 81 -0.30 -6.36 11.28
CA LYS A 81 0.57 -5.78 10.25
C LYS A 81 1.40 -6.84 9.56
N VAL A 82 1.47 -6.76 8.24
CA VAL A 82 2.36 -7.58 7.42
C VAL A 82 3.25 -6.66 6.62
N TYR A 83 4.55 -6.86 6.74
CA TYR A 83 5.56 -6.23 5.92
C TYR A 83 6.24 -7.30 5.06
N ILE A 84 6.36 -7.05 3.76
CA ILE A 84 7.03 -7.93 2.81
C ILE A 84 8.18 -7.14 2.19
N GLU A 85 9.41 -7.59 2.43
CA GLU A 85 10.61 -7.10 1.76
C GLU A 85 10.73 -7.67 0.34
N PRO A 86 11.64 -7.13 -0.49
CA PRO A 86 11.79 -7.52 -1.89
C PRO A 86 11.80 -9.04 -2.09
N ALA A 87 10.79 -9.52 -2.82
CA ALA A 87 10.51 -10.93 -3.03
C ALA A 87 10.58 -11.28 -4.52
N PRO A 88 11.02 -12.50 -4.89
CA PRO A 88 10.68 -13.06 -6.18
C PRO A 88 9.17 -13.03 -6.38
N ILE A 89 8.71 -12.61 -7.54
CA ILE A 89 7.27 -12.38 -7.83
C ILE A 89 6.39 -13.60 -7.52
N LEU A 90 6.91 -14.81 -7.76
CA LEU A 90 6.22 -16.07 -7.46
C LEU A 90 5.94 -16.25 -5.96
N MET A 91 6.85 -15.81 -5.09
CA MET A 91 6.64 -15.90 -3.63
C MET A 91 5.59 -14.92 -3.16
N LEU A 92 5.58 -13.72 -3.74
CA LEU A 92 4.53 -12.74 -3.48
C LEU A 92 3.17 -13.26 -3.96
N GLU A 93 3.10 -13.85 -5.15
CA GLU A 93 1.89 -14.50 -5.66
C GLU A 93 1.37 -15.60 -4.71
N ILE A 94 2.27 -16.48 -4.24
CA ILE A 94 1.93 -17.52 -3.26
C ILE A 94 1.34 -16.90 -1.99
N PHE A 95 1.98 -15.84 -1.48
CA PHE A 95 1.49 -15.15 -0.29
C PHE A 95 0.10 -14.55 -0.50
N MET A 96 -0.07 -13.73 -1.54
CA MET A 96 -1.34 -13.04 -1.83
C MET A 96 -2.50 -14.01 -2.04
N ASN A 97 -2.23 -15.17 -2.65
CA ASN A 97 -3.27 -16.14 -2.95
C ASN A 97 -3.58 -17.09 -1.78
N ARG A 98 -2.63 -17.36 -0.87
CA ARG A 98 -2.78 -18.35 0.19
C ARG A 98 -3.05 -17.77 1.58
N PHE A 99 -2.62 -16.53 1.83
CA PHE A 99 -2.88 -15.87 3.10
C PHE A 99 -4.38 -15.55 3.25
N GLN A 100 -4.96 -15.87 4.41
CA GLN A 100 -6.42 -15.83 4.62
C GLN A 100 -6.82 -15.07 5.89
N ARG A 101 -5.91 -14.27 6.44
CA ARG A 101 -6.14 -13.52 7.67
C ARG A 101 -6.42 -12.07 7.35
N ASN A 102 -7.48 -11.51 7.95
CA ASN A 102 -7.71 -10.07 7.92
C ASN A 102 -6.60 -9.37 8.71
N ILE A 103 -6.12 -8.27 8.15
CA ILE A 103 -5.03 -7.46 8.71
C ILE A 103 -5.43 -5.98 8.70
N GLU A 104 -4.78 -5.19 9.53
CA GLU A 104 -4.92 -3.74 9.54
C GLU A 104 -4.08 -3.10 8.43
N SER A 105 -2.85 -3.57 8.25
CA SER A 105 -1.90 -2.97 7.30
C SER A 105 -1.09 -4.00 6.54
N LEU A 106 -0.89 -3.75 5.24
CA LEU A 106 0.04 -4.48 4.39
C LEU A 106 0.99 -3.49 3.72
N GLU A 107 2.29 -3.75 3.86
CA GLU A 107 3.35 -3.01 3.18
C GLU A 107 4.20 -3.99 2.36
N VAL A 108 4.39 -3.68 1.08
CA VAL A 108 5.19 -4.48 0.15
C VAL A 108 6.26 -3.62 -0.49
N GLU A 109 7.49 -3.79 -0.04
CA GLU A 109 8.67 -3.14 -0.61
C GLU A 109 9.22 -3.99 -1.75
N ASP A 110 9.41 -3.37 -2.92
CA ASP A 110 10.05 -4.01 -4.07
C ASP A 110 10.84 -2.98 -4.87
N ASP A 111 12.16 -3.06 -4.79
CA ASP A 111 13.04 -2.19 -5.56
C ASP A 111 13.24 -2.69 -7.00
N ASN A 112 12.79 -3.90 -7.34
CA ASN A 112 13.01 -4.47 -8.66
C ASN A 112 11.98 -3.95 -9.69
N LEU A 113 12.43 -3.02 -10.52
CA LEU A 113 11.66 -2.40 -11.62
C LEU A 113 11.25 -3.35 -12.76
N ASN A 114 11.60 -4.64 -12.69
CA ASN A 114 11.46 -5.62 -13.77
C ASN A 114 10.40 -6.71 -13.49
N CYS A 115 9.28 -6.35 -12.86
CA CYS A 115 8.23 -7.32 -12.57
C CYS A 115 7.17 -7.39 -13.68
N GLU A 116 6.94 -8.60 -14.19
CA GLU A 116 5.73 -8.97 -14.92
C GLU A 116 4.51 -8.92 -13.97
N TYR A 117 3.28 -8.84 -14.48
CA TYR A 117 2.08 -8.79 -13.64
C TYR A 117 1.91 -10.08 -12.84
N ILE A 118 1.49 -9.97 -11.57
CA ILE A 118 1.10 -11.14 -10.77
C ILE A 118 -0.28 -11.60 -11.21
N ASN A 119 -0.50 -12.91 -11.29
CA ASN A 119 -1.83 -13.48 -11.50
C ASN A 119 -2.68 -13.50 -10.22
N SER A 120 -2.64 -12.39 -9.46
CA SER A 120 -3.42 -12.16 -8.25
C SER A 120 -4.20 -10.87 -8.46
N ASN A 121 -5.23 -10.96 -9.30
CA ASN A 121 -6.07 -9.81 -9.63
C ASN A 121 -6.98 -9.38 -8.47
N CYS A 122 -7.13 -10.23 -7.44
CA CYS A 122 -7.99 -9.96 -6.29
C CYS A 122 -7.37 -10.49 -4.98
N LEU A 123 -7.52 -9.72 -3.91
CA LEU A 123 -7.20 -10.17 -2.55
C LEU A 123 -8.18 -11.24 -2.05
N ASN A 124 -7.64 -12.24 -1.35
CA ASN A 124 -8.42 -13.26 -0.64
C ASN A 124 -8.66 -12.93 0.85
N PHE A 125 -8.22 -11.74 1.29
CA PHE A 125 -8.32 -11.28 2.68
C PHE A 125 -8.58 -9.78 2.74
N GLU A 126 -9.11 -9.30 3.87
CA GLU A 126 -9.39 -7.88 4.08
C GLU A 126 -8.17 -7.15 4.65
N ILE A 127 -7.86 -5.98 4.09
CA ILE A 127 -6.95 -4.99 4.65
C ILE A 127 -7.82 -3.83 5.15
N LYS A 128 -7.78 -3.53 6.45
CA LYS A 128 -8.70 -2.55 7.04
C LYS A 128 -8.23 -1.10 6.88
N ASN A 129 -6.99 -0.81 7.27
CA ASN A 129 -6.53 0.55 7.48
C ASN A 129 -5.68 1.03 6.31
N SER A 130 -4.59 0.32 5.98
CA SER A 130 -3.62 0.84 5.02
C SER A 130 -2.99 -0.23 4.14
N PHE A 131 -2.89 0.06 2.86
CA PHE A 131 -2.12 -0.70 1.90
C PHE A 131 -1.03 0.19 1.29
N SER A 132 0.23 -0.25 1.30
CA SER A 132 1.32 0.44 0.64
C SER A 132 2.17 -0.52 -0.20
N SER A 133 2.60 -0.07 -1.37
CA SER A 133 3.60 -0.79 -2.14
C SER A 133 4.42 0.07 -3.08
N TYR A 134 5.68 -0.34 -3.26
CA TYR A 134 6.66 0.28 -4.15
C TYR A 134 6.89 -0.51 -5.46
N SER A 135 5.89 -1.22 -5.96
CA SER A 135 6.04 -2.11 -7.11
C SER A 135 5.05 -1.86 -8.26
N VAL A 136 5.41 -2.39 -9.43
CA VAL A 136 4.70 -2.22 -10.72
C VAL A 136 3.59 -3.24 -10.96
N TRP A 137 3.48 -4.29 -10.14
CA TRP A 137 2.66 -5.46 -10.45
C TRP A 137 1.15 -5.27 -10.27
N PHE A 138 0.74 -4.21 -9.57
CA PHE A 138 -0.67 -3.94 -9.32
C PHE A 138 -1.34 -3.35 -10.55
N ASN A 139 -2.51 -3.90 -10.88
CA ASN A 139 -3.37 -3.39 -11.93
C ASN A 139 -4.65 -2.79 -11.33
N LEU A 140 -5.54 -2.34 -12.20
CA LEU A 140 -6.81 -1.73 -11.81
C LEU A 140 -7.73 -2.71 -11.06
N ASP A 141 -7.75 -3.99 -11.44
CA ASP A 141 -8.57 -5.02 -10.77
C ASP A 141 -8.12 -5.21 -9.32
N PHE A 142 -6.81 -5.23 -9.07
CA PHE A 142 -6.29 -5.30 -7.71
C PHE A 142 -6.72 -4.07 -6.89
N LEU A 143 -6.64 -2.87 -7.47
CA LEU A 143 -7.10 -1.65 -6.81
C LEU A 143 -8.60 -1.71 -6.48
N PHE A 144 -9.43 -2.34 -7.32
CA PHE A 144 -10.85 -2.55 -7.02
C PHE A 144 -11.11 -3.61 -5.94
N SER A 145 -10.18 -4.54 -5.73
CA SER A 145 -10.27 -5.51 -4.66
C SER A 145 -9.94 -4.93 -3.27
N LEU A 146 -9.32 -3.74 -3.23
CA LEU A 146 -9.06 -3.02 -1.99
C LEU A 146 -10.32 -2.29 -1.50
N ASP A 147 -10.56 -2.34 -0.19
CA ASP A 147 -11.56 -1.52 0.51
C ASP A 147 -11.02 -1.11 1.89
N CYS A 148 -9.88 -0.42 1.88
CA CYS A 148 -9.18 0.09 3.05
C CYS A 148 -9.23 1.62 3.11
N GLU A 149 -8.82 2.21 4.23
CA GLU A 149 -8.87 3.68 4.41
C GLU A 149 -7.77 4.43 3.65
N GLN A 150 -6.60 3.82 3.48
CA GLN A 150 -5.42 4.48 2.91
C GLN A 150 -4.70 3.57 1.92
N ILE A 151 -4.41 4.10 0.74
CA ILE A 151 -3.69 3.36 -0.30
C ILE A 151 -2.49 4.20 -0.75
N ALA A 152 -1.31 3.58 -0.84
CA ALA A 152 -0.12 4.18 -1.44
C ALA A 152 0.50 3.21 -2.44
N MET A 153 0.53 3.60 -3.72
CA MET A 153 1.02 2.77 -4.82
C MET A 153 2.07 3.53 -5.60
N TYR A 154 3.33 3.16 -5.43
CA TYR A 154 4.45 3.79 -6.11
C TYR A 154 4.92 2.95 -7.30
N LYS A 155 5.32 3.63 -8.37
CA LYS A 155 5.72 3.02 -9.65
C LYS A 155 4.58 2.23 -10.31
N SER A 156 3.35 2.74 -10.23
CA SER A 156 2.19 2.09 -10.84
C SER A 156 2.20 2.18 -12.37
N ASN A 157 1.80 1.09 -13.04
CA ASN A 157 1.61 1.07 -14.50
C ASN A 157 0.20 1.53 -14.94
N LEU A 158 -0.66 1.98 -14.01
CA LEU A 158 -2.00 2.45 -14.33
C LEU A 158 -1.96 3.55 -15.40
N THR A 159 -2.78 3.39 -16.42
CA THR A 159 -2.94 4.35 -17.53
C THR A 159 -3.86 5.51 -17.13
N ALA A 160 -3.93 6.55 -17.95
CA ALA A 160 -4.88 7.64 -17.71
C ALA A 160 -6.33 7.14 -17.76
N GLU A 161 -6.59 6.17 -18.64
CA GLU A 161 -7.85 5.47 -18.78
C GLU A 161 -8.18 4.62 -17.53
N ASP A 162 -7.19 3.92 -16.95
CA ASP A 162 -7.41 3.16 -15.71
C ASP A 162 -7.76 4.06 -14.54
N LEU A 163 -7.03 5.17 -14.37
CA LEU A 163 -7.31 6.17 -13.34
C LEU A 163 -8.71 6.80 -13.52
N ASN A 164 -9.11 7.06 -14.77
CA ASN A 164 -10.46 7.53 -15.07
C ASN A 164 -11.54 6.50 -14.69
N VAL A 165 -11.32 5.23 -15.04
CA VAL A 165 -12.24 4.15 -14.67
C VAL A 165 -12.31 4.00 -13.15
N PHE A 166 -11.19 4.14 -12.43
CA PHE A 166 -11.18 4.17 -10.97
C PHE A 166 -12.05 5.31 -10.41
N LEU A 167 -11.80 6.56 -10.85
CA LEU A 167 -12.54 7.73 -10.37
C LEU A 167 -14.04 7.62 -10.61
N ARG A 168 -14.46 7.14 -11.80
CA ARG A 168 -15.88 6.94 -12.11
C ARG A 168 -16.52 5.84 -11.28
N ASN A 169 -15.82 4.72 -11.06
CA ASN A 169 -16.35 3.66 -10.20
C ASN A 169 -16.48 4.12 -8.74
N TRP A 170 -15.52 4.90 -8.23
CA TRP A 170 -15.65 5.51 -6.92
C TRP A 170 -16.83 6.49 -6.87
N GLN A 171 -16.96 7.36 -7.87
CA GLN A 171 -18.04 8.35 -7.98
C GLN A 171 -19.43 7.69 -8.01
N GLU A 172 -19.55 6.53 -8.64
CA GLU A 172 -20.78 5.73 -8.70
C GLU A 172 -21.04 4.88 -7.45
N GLY A 173 -20.16 4.91 -6.45
CA GLY A 173 -20.30 4.14 -5.21
C GLY A 173 -19.92 2.65 -5.36
N LYS A 174 -19.22 2.26 -6.43
CA LYS A 174 -18.97 0.85 -6.78
C LYS A 174 -17.74 0.25 -6.12
N THR A 175 -16.80 1.07 -5.64
CA THR A 175 -15.51 0.59 -5.12
C THR A 175 -14.95 1.53 -4.05
N ASN A 176 -14.06 1.01 -3.20
CA ASN A 176 -13.22 1.79 -2.28
C ASN A 176 -14.02 2.81 -1.44
N GLN A 177 -15.13 2.37 -0.84
CA GLN A 177 -16.04 3.26 -0.12
C GLN A 177 -15.49 3.66 1.25
N LYS A 178 -14.58 2.88 1.84
CA LYS A 178 -13.88 3.26 3.08
C LYS A 178 -12.69 4.21 2.86
N LEU A 179 -12.30 4.44 1.61
CA LEU A 179 -11.11 5.18 1.26
C LEU A 179 -11.21 6.64 1.73
N LYS A 180 -10.19 7.07 2.47
CA LYS A 180 -9.97 8.44 2.95
C LYS A 180 -8.86 9.10 2.15
N GLN A 181 -7.84 8.35 1.75
CA GLN A 181 -6.72 8.84 0.97
C GLN A 181 -6.19 7.77 0.02
N ILE A 182 -5.83 8.19 -1.19
CA ILE A 182 -5.02 7.38 -2.11
C ILE A 182 -3.88 8.21 -2.68
N GLU A 183 -2.72 7.57 -2.76
CA GLU A 183 -1.53 8.10 -3.39
C GLU A 183 -1.07 7.14 -4.48
N ILE A 184 -0.95 7.64 -5.71
CA ILE A 184 -0.47 6.87 -6.86
C ILE A 184 0.65 7.65 -7.53
N LEU A 185 1.84 7.07 -7.55
CA LEU A 185 2.95 7.54 -8.38
C LEU A 185 3.08 6.61 -9.57
N THR A 186 2.76 7.09 -10.77
CA THR A 186 2.79 6.28 -12.00
C THR A 186 4.18 6.25 -12.63
N VAL A 187 4.47 5.19 -13.38
CA VAL A 187 5.63 5.14 -14.28
C VAL A 187 5.33 6.05 -15.48
N GLY A 188 5.91 7.25 -15.45
CA GLY A 188 5.67 8.32 -16.41
C GLY A 188 4.42 9.15 -16.13
N GLU A 189 4.26 10.23 -16.86
CA GLU A 189 3.15 11.17 -16.69
C GLU A 189 1.87 10.68 -17.39
N ARG A 190 0.73 11.24 -16.99
CA ARG A 190 -0.61 10.96 -17.52
C ARG A 190 -1.32 12.26 -17.85
N ASP A 191 -2.06 12.24 -18.94
CA ASP A 191 -2.90 13.35 -19.37
C ASP A 191 -4.10 13.52 -18.44
N MET A 192 -4.10 14.60 -17.66
CA MET A 192 -5.16 14.92 -16.71
C MET A 192 -6.52 15.15 -17.38
N LYS A 193 -6.56 15.61 -18.63
CA LYS A 193 -7.83 15.75 -19.38
C LYS A 193 -8.46 14.38 -19.63
N LYS A 194 -7.65 13.34 -19.83
CA LYS A 194 -8.12 11.96 -19.95
C LYS A 194 -8.52 11.37 -18.60
N VAL A 195 -7.71 11.58 -17.57
CA VAL A 195 -7.99 11.09 -16.20
C VAL A 195 -9.34 11.64 -15.70
N LEU A 196 -9.61 12.93 -15.93
CA LEU A 196 -10.81 13.62 -15.44
C LEU A 196 -12.02 13.54 -16.37
N LYS A 197 -11.88 12.86 -17.52
CA LYS A 197 -12.91 12.82 -18.55
C LYS A 197 -14.22 12.29 -17.98
N ASP A 198 -15.29 13.06 -18.15
CA ASP A 198 -16.64 12.72 -17.68
C ASP A 198 -16.78 12.56 -16.15
N CYS A 199 -15.78 12.96 -15.35
CA CYS A 199 -15.85 12.96 -13.87
C CYS A 199 -16.43 14.26 -13.29
N GLY A 200 -16.59 15.31 -14.11
CA GLY A 200 -17.05 16.62 -13.65
C GLY A 200 -16.06 17.31 -12.70
N GLY A 201 -14.75 17.10 -12.89
CA GLY A 201 -13.71 17.71 -12.07
C GLY A 201 -13.69 19.23 -12.17
N GLU A 202 -13.84 19.92 -11.04
CA GLU A 202 -13.81 21.38 -10.92
C GLU A 202 -12.48 21.83 -10.31
N LEU A 203 -11.73 22.67 -11.04
CA LEU A 203 -10.50 23.25 -10.53
C LEU A 203 -10.80 24.45 -9.62
N MET A 204 -10.31 24.42 -8.39
CA MET A 204 -10.67 25.41 -7.36
C MET A 204 -9.56 26.42 -7.08
N ASP A 205 -9.89 27.71 -6.92
CA ASP A 205 -8.88 28.73 -6.62
C ASP A 205 -8.29 28.53 -5.21
N PRO A 206 -6.96 28.34 -5.06
CA PRO A 206 -6.32 28.10 -3.77
C PRO A 206 -6.40 29.29 -2.81
N ARG A 207 -6.73 30.49 -3.28
CA ARG A 207 -6.91 31.69 -2.44
C ARG A 207 -8.24 31.69 -1.70
N THR A 208 -9.25 31.01 -2.23
CA THR A 208 -10.63 31.04 -1.72
C THR A 208 -11.10 29.70 -1.21
N THR A 209 -10.52 28.61 -1.70
CA THR A 209 -10.94 27.25 -1.38
C THR A 209 -9.85 26.55 -0.60
N LYS A 210 -10.15 26.16 0.63
CA LYS A 210 -9.27 25.34 1.47
C LYS A 210 -10.07 24.27 2.20
N LEU A 211 -9.46 23.09 2.32
CA LEU A 211 -10.02 21.96 3.03
C LEU A 211 -9.00 21.43 4.03
N LYS A 212 -9.52 20.83 5.10
CA LYS A 212 -8.73 20.34 6.22
C LYS A 212 -8.84 18.83 6.27
N PHE A 213 -7.72 18.12 6.17
CA PHE A 213 -7.69 16.68 6.02
C PHE A 213 -6.74 16.02 7.04
N GLY A 214 -7.14 14.86 7.57
CA GLY A 214 -6.31 14.00 8.41
C GLY A 214 -6.00 14.53 9.83
N GLU A 215 -5.19 13.75 10.55
CA GLU A 215 -4.58 14.10 11.83
C GLU A 215 -3.06 13.75 11.79
N PRO A 216 -2.12 14.69 12.02
CA PRO A 216 -2.36 16.12 12.26
C PRO A 216 -2.92 16.79 11.01
N ASP A 217 -3.55 17.94 11.23
CA ASP A 217 -4.30 18.66 10.21
C ASP A 217 -3.43 19.11 9.02
N ILE A 218 -3.74 18.61 7.83
CA ILE A 218 -3.16 19.07 6.56
C ILE A 218 -4.17 19.96 5.86
N TRP A 219 -3.74 21.15 5.43
CA TRP A 219 -4.57 22.09 4.68
C TRP A 219 -4.32 21.93 3.19
N ILE A 220 -5.35 21.52 2.45
CA ILE A 220 -5.36 21.45 0.98
C ILE A 220 -5.91 22.78 0.44
N HIS A 221 -5.09 23.51 -0.31
CA HIS A 221 -5.49 24.77 -0.94
C HIS A 221 -5.84 24.55 -2.42
N GLY A 222 -7.10 24.77 -2.80
CA GLY A 222 -7.59 24.55 -4.17
C GLY A 222 -7.85 23.08 -4.47
N GLY A 223 -7.08 22.52 -5.41
CA GLY A 223 -7.22 21.15 -5.91
C GLY A 223 -8.29 20.99 -7.00
N ILE A 224 -8.45 19.76 -7.49
CA ILE A 224 -9.54 19.38 -8.41
C ILE A 224 -10.61 18.66 -7.61
N HIS A 225 -11.81 19.22 -7.57
CA HIS A 225 -12.93 18.71 -6.81
C HIS A 225 -13.80 17.82 -7.69
N ILE A 226 -14.04 16.58 -7.26
CA ILE A 226 -14.92 15.60 -7.92
C ILE A 226 -15.98 15.18 -6.90
N ARG A 227 -17.25 15.25 -7.29
CA ARG A 227 -18.36 14.87 -6.41
C ARG A 227 -18.86 13.46 -6.71
N GLY A 228 -18.89 12.62 -5.67
CA GLY A 228 -19.55 11.32 -5.67
C GLY A 228 -21.07 11.45 -5.78
N ASN A 229 -21.73 10.42 -6.31
CA ASN A 229 -23.19 10.32 -6.37
C ASN A 229 -23.82 10.21 -4.97
N ASP A 230 -23.03 9.78 -3.99
CA ASP A 230 -23.39 9.73 -2.56
C ASP A 230 -23.21 11.09 -1.85
N GLY A 231 -22.74 12.12 -2.57
CA GLY A 231 -22.49 13.46 -2.04
C GLY A 231 -21.10 13.67 -1.45
N ARG A 232 -20.26 12.62 -1.38
CA ARG A 232 -18.86 12.73 -0.92
C ARG A 232 -18.01 13.53 -1.89
N LEU A 233 -16.92 14.09 -1.37
CA LEU A 233 -15.99 14.91 -2.16
C LEU A 233 -14.64 14.22 -2.26
N ALA A 234 -14.16 14.02 -3.49
CA ALA A 234 -12.76 13.70 -3.75
C ALA A 234 -12.01 14.97 -4.19
N VAL A 235 -10.81 15.14 -3.67
CA VAL A 235 -9.94 16.27 -3.99
C VAL A 235 -8.60 15.74 -4.45
N ILE A 236 -8.26 15.99 -5.71
CA ILE A 236 -6.92 15.70 -6.23
C ILE A 236 -6.03 16.90 -5.92
N ASP A 237 -4.99 16.67 -5.12
CA ASP A 237 -3.98 17.64 -4.72
C ASP A 237 -2.64 17.30 -5.39
N ASN A 238 -2.20 18.10 -6.35
CA ASN A 238 -0.93 17.87 -7.03
C ASN A 238 0.22 18.44 -6.16
N TYR A 239 0.60 17.72 -5.10
CA TYR A 239 1.78 17.77 -4.20
C TYR A 239 2.42 19.13 -3.80
N GLN A 240 1.85 20.27 -4.14
CA GLN A 240 2.47 21.58 -3.88
C GLN A 240 1.58 22.52 -3.07
N PHE A 241 0.38 22.07 -2.70
CA PHE A 241 -0.63 22.93 -2.07
C PHE A 241 -1.16 22.39 -0.75
N SER A 242 -0.91 21.13 -0.40
CA SER A 242 -1.03 20.67 0.97
C SER A 242 0.09 21.23 1.84
N THR A 243 -0.26 21.90 2.94
CA THR A 243 0.73 22.33 3.92
C THR A 243 0.18 22.17 5.34
N GLY A 244 1.07 22.07 6.32
CA GLY A 244 0.69 22.22 7.74
C GLY A 244 0.22 23.64 8.09
N ASN A 245 0.36 24.60 7.17
CA ASN A 245 -0.04 25.98 7.35
C ASN A 245 -1.43 26.25 6.75
N GLU A 246 -2.29 26.91 7.52
CA GLU A 246 -3.61 27.33 7.04
C GLU A 246 -3.53 28.43 5.96
N LYS A 247 -2.40 29.10 5.80
CA LYS A 247 -2.22 30.17 4.82
C LYS A 247 -1.43 29.67 3.62
N VAL A 248 -1.99 29.83 2.44
CA VAL A 248 -1.27 29.64 1.17
C VAL A 248 -0.36 30.83 0.88
N SER A 249 0.85 30.57 0.39
CA SER A 249 1.78 31.61 -0.06
C SER A 249 1.48 32.08 -1.49
N GLU A 250 1.84 33.31 -1.83
CA GLU A 250 1.70 33.82 -3.21
C GLU A 250 2.49 32.99 -4.23
N GLU A 251 3.63 32.42 -3.83
CA GLU A 251 4.44 31.54 -4.68
C GLU A 251 3.65 30.26 -5.05
N GLN A 252 2.97 29.66 -4.07
CA GLN A 252 2.12 28.49 -4.29
C GLN A 252 0.95 28.85 -5.20
N VAL A 253 0.24 29.95 -4.94
CA VAL A 253 -0.85 30.41 -5.82
C VAL A 253 -0.36 30.58 -7.27
N ARG A 254 0.81 31.18 -7.47
CA ARG A 254 1.38 31.37 -8.81
C ARG A 254 1.69 30.04 -9.50
N LYS A 255 2.29 29.07 -8.78
CA LYS A 255 2.58 27.73 -9.30
C LYS A 255 1.29 26.99 -9.71
N TYR A 256 0.28 27.03 -8.85
CA TYR A 256 -1.04 26.43 -9.12
C TYR A 256 -1.65 26.97 -10.41
N LEU A 257 -1.71 28.31 -10.55
CA LEU A 257 -2.32 28.95 -11.71
C LEU A 257 -1.50 28.76 -12.99
N SER A 258 -0.17 28.66 -12.90
CA SER A 258 0.64 28.36 -14.09
C SER A 258 0.43 26.94 -14.62
N ALA A 259 0.19 25.96 -13.74
CA ALA A 259 -0.11 24.59 -14.15
C ALA A 259 -1.48 24.49 -14.83
N ARG A 260 -2.46 25.28 -14.37
CA ARG A 260 -3.81 25.36 -14.94
C ARG A 260 -3.83 25.71 -16.43
N ASP A 261 -3.01 26.66 -16.85
CA ASP A 261 -3.04 27.21 -18.20
C ASP A 261 -2.14 26.43 -19.18
N SER A 262 -1.52 25.32 -18.74
CA SER A 262 -0.70 24.46 -19.59
C SER A 262 -1.56 23.69 -20.60
N GLU A 263 -1.19 23.75 -21.87
CA GLU A 263 -1.84 22.97 -22.94
C GLU A 263 -1.61 21.46 -22.74
N ASP A 264 -0.42 21.12 -22.23
CA ASP A 264 0.01 19.78 -21.82
C ASP A 264 -0.10 19.66 -20.29
N TRP A 265 -1.28 19.29 -19.80
CA TRP A 265 -1.50 19.05 -18.37
C TRP A 265 -1.20 17.59 -18.02
N LEU A 266 0.07 17.35 -17.72
CA LEU A 266 0.64 16.02 -17.45
C LEU A 266 1.00 15.88 -15.97
N GLU A 267 0.60 14.77 -15.35
CA GLU A 267 0.91 14.48 -13.95
C GLU A 267 1.33 13.02 -13.78
N SER A 268 2.31 12.76 -12.91
CA SER A 268 2.72 11.40 -12.55
C SER A 268 2.34 11.05 -11.11
N TRP A 269 1.96 12.04 -10.30
CA TRP A 269 1.63 11.87 -8.89
C TRP A 269 0.19 12.29 -8.64
N PHE A 270 -0.62 11.34 -8.20
CA PHE A 270 -2.02 11.52 -7.84
C PHE A 270 -2.16 11.35 -6.34
N HIS A 271 -2.31 12.45 -5.62
CA HIS A 271 -2.73 12.42 -4.22
C HIS A 271 -4.20 12.83 -4.16
N ILE A 272 -5.05 11.93 -3.70
CA ILE A 272 -6.50 12.13 -3.68
C ILE A 272 -7.01 11.93 -2.27
N CYS A 273 -7.65 12.96 -1.73
CA CYS A 273 -8.28 12.95 -0.41
C CYS A 273 -9.80 12.88 -0.55
N PHE A 274 -10.45 12.06 0.28
CA PHE A 274 -11.89 11.84 0.27
C PHE A 274 -12.53 12.36 1.56
N PHE A 275 -13.61 13.12 1.43
CA PHE A 275 -14.36 13.79 2.50
C PHE A 275 -15.82 13.33 2.54
#